data_AF-A0A8D2LK56-F1
#
_entry.id   AF-A0A8D2LK56-F1
#
_cell.length_a   1.000
_cell.length_b   1.000
_cell.length_c   1.000
_cell.angle_alpha   90.00
_cell.angle_beta   90.00
_cell.angle_gamma   90.00
#
_symmetry.space_group_name_H-M   'P 1'
#
loop_
_entity.id
_entity.type
_entity.pdbx_description
1 polymer ?
#
loop_
_entity_poly.entity_id
_entity_poly.type
_entity_poly.pdbx_seq_one_letter_code
_entity_poly.pdbx_strand_id
1 'polypeptide(L)'
;MMTNKFYKGSARNWFTLDSVHIVQNGTAPAKFNVFSISGPAEYSFHCQLVGTSNQYGATLIPDSKEAYNWKVVISEFQIQAFNVKNVMFSYANDCTGFFSPAIWMGLVTSLILLLILTYGIHMITNLTTNSRFDDPKGPALSVPQSE
;
A
#
# COMPACT_ATOMS: atom_id res chain seq x y z
N MET A 1 -25.26 6.11 -3.91
CA MET A 1 -25.10 7.56 -4.11
C MET A 1 -23.64 7.87 -4.37
N MET A 2 -23.35 8.83 -5.26
CA MET A 2 -21.98 9.32 -5.48
C MET A 2 -21.91 10.80 -5.12
N THR A 3 -20.80 11.24 -4.54
CA THR A 3 -20.56 12.65 -4.19
C THR A 3 -19.24 13.15 -4.75
N ASN A 4 -19.12 14.48 -4.86
CA ASN A 4 -17.91 15.17 -5.31
C ASN A 4 -17.57 16.26 -4.29
N LYS A 5 -16.37 16.20 -3.70
CA LYS A 5 -15.94 17.09 -2.62
C LYS A 5 -14.52 17.58 -2.84
N PHE A 6 -14.30 18.87 -2.59
CA PHE A 6 -12.96 19.46 -2.60
C PHE A 6 -12.20 19.13 -1.30
N TYR A 7 -11.01 18.55 -1.43
CA TYR A 7 -10.11 18.25 -0.32
C TYR A 7 -8.93 19.22 -0.32
N LYS A 8 -8.82 20.02 0.75
CA LYS A 8 -7.73 21.01 0.90
C LYS A 8 -6.34 20.38 0.89
N GLY A 9 -6.17 19.20 1.49
CA GLY A 9 -4.87 18.52 1.59
C GLY A 9 -4.28 18.09 0.24
N SER A 10 -5.13 17.70 -0.71
CA SER A 10 -4.71 17.35 -2.08
C SER A 10 -4.93 18.50 -3.08
N ALA A 11 -5.50 19.63 -2.62
CA ALA A 11 -5.92 20.77 -3.44
C ALA A 11 -6.78 20.37 -4.67
N ARG A 12 -7.58 19.31 -4.53
CA ARG A 12 -8.29 18.67 -5.65
C ARG A 12 -9.69 18.23 -5.24
N ASN A 13 -10.57 18.11 -6.25
CA ASN A 13 -11.88 17.49 -6.11
C ASN A 13 -11.74 15.97 -6.16
N TRP A 14 -12.43 15.29 -5.25
CA TRP A 14 -12.49 13.83 -5.18
C TRP A 14 -13.93 13.38 -5.30
N PHE A 15 -14.14 12.32 -6.07
CA PHE A 15 -15.41 11.63 -6.09
C PHE A 15 -15.36 10.43 -5.13
N THR A 16 -16.50 10.14 -4.51
CA THR A 16 -16.70 8.93 -3.72
C THR A 16 -17.99 8.26 -4.15
N LEU A 17 -17.99 6.93 -4.13
CA LEU A 17 -19.20 6.13 -4.20
C LEU A 17 -19.55 5.74 -2.76
N ASP A 18 -20.62 6.33 -2.23
CA ASP A 18 -20.98 6.19 -0.81
C ASP A 18 -21.94 5.01 -0.58
N SER A 19 -22.81 4.73 -1.57
CA SER A 19 -23.77 3.63 -1.46
C SER A 19 -24.15 3.01 -2.80
N VAL A 20 -24.51 1.73 -2.77
CA VAL A 20 -25.07 0.97 -3.89
C VAL A 20 -26.39 0.36 -3.46
N HIS A 21 -27.37 0.37 -4.36
CA HIS A 21 -28.69 -0.21 -4.10
C HIS A 21 -29.01 -1.25 -5.17
N ILE A 22 -29.39 -2.45 -4.74
CA ILE A 22 -29.95 -3.48 -5.62
C ILE A 22 -31.45 -3.48 -5.39
N VAL A 23 -32.20 -3.22 -6.46
CA VAL A 23 -33.67 -3.22 -6.44
C VAL A 23 -34.14 -4.44 -7.19
N GLN A 24 -34.90 -5.30 -6.51
CA GLN A 24 -35.59 -6.43 -7.11
C GLN A 24 -37.10 -6.20 -6.97
N ASN A 25 -37.87 -6.65 -7.95
CA ASN A 25 -39.30 -6.42 -7.97
C ASN A 25 -39.98 -7.12 -6.78
N GLY A 26 -40.82 -6.39 -6.03
CA GLY A 26 -41.56 -6.90 -4.88
C GLY A 26 -40.79 -6.99 -3.56
N THR A 27 -39.52 -6.57 -3.50
CA THR A 27 -38.72 -6.55 -2.25
C THR A 27 -38.19 -5.16 -1.94
N ALA A 28 -37.88 -4.91 -0.67
CA ALA A 28 -37.20 -3.69 -0.26
C ALA A 28 -35.78 -3.63 -0.86
N PRO A 29 -35.25 -2.43 -1.19
CA PRO A 29 -33.95 -2.30 -1.82
C PRO A 29 -32.83 -2.78 -0.89
N ALA A 30 -31.99 -3.69 -1.39
CA ALA A 30 -30.78 -4.12 -0.70
C ALA A 30 -29.74 -2.99 -0.77
N LYS A 31 -29.43 -2.40 0.38
CA LYS A 31 -28.49 -1.26 0.49
C LYS A 31 -27.11 -1.75 0.90
N PHE A 32 -26.09 -1.24 0.22
CA PHE A 32 -24.69 -1.46 0.56
C PHE A 32 -23.98 -0.13 0.74
N ASN A 33 -23.24 0.00 1.84
CA ASN A 33 -22.33 1.12 2.08
C ASN A 33 -20.97 0.82 1.44
N VAL A 34 -20.35 1.85 0.88
CA VAL A 34 -19.09 1.74 0.15
C VAL A 34 -18.15 2.82 0.67
N PHE A 35 -16.93 2.42 1.04
CA PHE A 35 -15.92 3.35 1.57
C PHE A 35 -14.62 3.35 0.75
N SER A 36 -14.30 2.23 0.11
CA SER A 36 -13.04 2.05 -0.61
C SER A 36 -13.03 2.65 -2.02
N ILE A 37 -14.21 2.90 -2.61
CA ILE A 37 -14.34 3.39 -3.97
C ILE A 37 -14.31 4.92 -3.96
N SER A 38 -13.12 5.47 -4.16
CA SER A 38 -12.88 6.91 -4.25
C SER A 38 -11.68 7.23 -5.14
N GLY A 39 -11.64 8.45 -5.66
CA GLY A 39 -10.50 8.92 -6.44
C GLY A 39 -10.60 10.40 -6.79
N PRO A 40 -9.52 10.99 -7.33
CA PRO A 40 -9.58 12.33 -7.92
C PRO A 40 -10.67 12.39 -8.99
N ALA A 41 -11.47 13.45 -9.02
CA ALA A 41 -12.60 13.60 -9.96
C ALA A 41 -12.19 13.54 -11.43
N GLU A 42 -10.92 13.84 -11.74
CA GLU A 42 -10.33 13.79 -13.09
C GLU A 42 -10.00 12.37 -13.57
N TYR A 43 -9.93 11.39 -12.67
CA TYR A 43 -9.52 10.01 -12.95
C TYR A 43 -10.72 9.06 -12.88
N SER A 44 -10.58 7.90 -13.53
CA SER A 44 -11.48 6.78 -13.30
C SER A 44 -10.98 5.96 -12.10
N PHE A 45 -11.86 5.24 -11.42
CA PHE A 45 -11.50 4.24 -10.43
C PHE A 45 -11.55 2.87 -11.08
N HIS A 46 -10.53 2.04 -10.86
CA HIS A 46 -10.45 0.68 -11.38
C HIS A 46 -10.16 -0.32 -10.25
N CYS A 47 -10.77 -1.50 -10.33
CA CYS A 47 -10.49 -2.58 -9.39
C CYS A 47 -10.77 -3.95 -10.03
N GLN A 48 -9.85 -4.89 -9.83
CA GLN A 48 -9.98 -6.25 -10.33
C GLN A 48 -11.24 -6.95 -9.81
N LEU A 49 -11.54 -6.79 -8.52
CA LEU A 49 -12.66 -7.44 -7.85
C LEU A 49 -13.33 -6.46 -6.87
N VAL A 50 -14.63 -6.30 -7.04
CA VAL A 50 -15.51 -5.53 -6.13
C VAL A 50 -16.67 -6.42 -5.71
N GLY A 51 -17.02 -6.43 -4.43
CA GLY A 51 -18.11 -7.29 -3.98
C GLY A 51 -18.31 -7.34 -2.48
N THR A 52 -19.05 -8.32 -1.99
CA THR A 52 -19.38 -8.44 -0.55
C THR A 52 -18.34 -9.19 0.28
N SER A 53 -17.28 -9.73 -0.33
CA SER A 53 -16.19 -10.41 0.39
C SER A 53 -15.13 -9.43 0.88
N ASN A 54 -14.64 -9.62 2.10
CA ASN A 54 -13.54 -8.85 2.68
C ASN A 54 -12.17 -9.09 2.01
N GLN A 55 -12.07 -10.11 1.15
CA GLN A 55 -10.84 -10.42 0.41
C GLN A 55 -10.72 -9.61 -0.89
N TYR A 56 -11.76 -8.88 -1.28
CA TYR A 56 -11.76 -8.09 -2.51
C TYR A 56 -11.16 -6.71 -2.29
N GLY A 57 -10.60 -6.12 -3.35
CA GLY A 57 -9.94 -4.81 -3.27
C GLY A 57 -10.90 -3.68 -2.90
N ALA A 58 -12.17 -3.79 -3.28
CA ALA A 58 -13.22 -2.92 -2.77
C ALA A 58 -14.44 -3.71 -2.28
N THR A 59 -14.83 -3.45 -1.04
CA THR A 59 -15.90 -4.18 -0.35
C THR A 59 -17.20 -3.38 -0.31
N LEU A 60 -18.30 -4.04 -0.66
CA LEU A 60 -19.67 -3.57 -0.49
C LEU A 60 -20.20 -4.09 0.84
N ILE A 61 -20.42 -3.20 1.80
CA ILE A 61 -20.81 -3.55 3.16
C ILE A 61 -22.34 -3.53 3.26
N PRO A 62 -23.00 -4.65 3.62
CA PRO A 62 -24.45 -4.68 3.80
C PRO A 62 -24.94 -3.67 4.84
N ASP A 63 -25.92 -2.84 4.47
CA ASP A 63 -26.55 -1.82 5.34
C ASP A 63 -28.00 -2.18 5.69
N SER A 64 -28.71 -2.89 4.81
CA SER A 64 -30.08 -3.37 5.05
C SER A 64 -30.16 -4.87 5.30
N LYS A 65 -31.27 -5.34 5.89
CA LYS A 65 -31.51 -6.78 6.13
C LYS A 65 -31.51 -7.58 4.83
N GLU A 66 -32.07 -7.00 3.77
CA GLU A 66 -32.14 -7.59 2.44
C GLU A 66 -30.75 -7.77 1.85
N ALA A 67 -29.82 -6.84 2.11
CA ALA A 67 -28.47 -6.88 1.57
C ALA A 67 -27.66 -8.11 2.02
N TYR A 68 -27.93 -8.67 3.19
CA TYR A 68 -27.30 -9.91 3.65
C TYR A 68 -27.68 -11.14 2.81
N ASN A 69 -28.79 -11.11 2.08
CA ASN A 69 -29.21 -12.19 1.20
C ASN A 69 -28.52 -12.14 -0.18
N TRP A 70 -27.73 -11.11 -0.45
CA TRP A 70 -27.09 -10.88 -1.74
C TRP A 70 -25.59 -11.13 -1.65
N LYS A 71 -25.08 -11.92 -2.60
CA LYS A 71 -23.64 -12.03 -2.87
C LYS A 71 -23.34 -11.33 -4.18
N VAL A 72 -22.60 -10.23 -4.10
CA VAL A 72 -22.23 -9.42 -5.26
C VAL A 72 -20.76 -9.64 -5.55
N VAL A 73 -20.44 -9.90 -6.82
CA VAL A 73 -19.07 -9.98 -7.33
C VAL A 73 -19.05 -9.32 -8.70
N ILE A 74 -18.18 -8.33 -8.88
CA ILE A 74 -17.95 -7.62 -10.12
C ILE A 74 -16.45 -7.71 -10.42
N SER A 75 -16.11 -8.28 -11.55
CA SER A 75 -14.75 -8.36 -12.08
C SER A 75 -14.48 -7.20 -13.04
N GLU A 76 -13.21 -6.76 -13.13
CA GLU A 76 -12.79 -5.67 -14.05
C GLU A 76 -13.65 -4.40 -13.88
N PHE A 77 -13.86 -3.99 -12.63
CA PHE A 77 -14.72 -2.85 -12.33
C PHE A 77 -14.00 -1.55 -12.66
N GLN A 78 -14.58 -0.74 -13.54
CA GLN A 78 -14.13 0.62 -13.81
C GLN A 78 -15.29 1.61 -13.79
N ILE A 79 -15.12 2.72 -13.09
CA ILE A 79 -16.15 3.78 -12.98
C ILE A 79 -15.51 5.17 -12.97
N GLN A 80 -16.18 6.15 -13.56
CA GLN A 80 -15.80 7.56 -13.45
C GLN A 80 -17.05 8.40 -13.33
N ALA A 81 -17.03 9.37 -12.41
CA ALA A 81 -18.14 10.27 -12.17
C ALA A 81 -17.73 11.73 -12.43
N PHE A 82 -18.73 12.57 -12.75
CA PHE A 82 -18.65 14.04 -12.85
C PHE A 82 -17.80 14.64 -14.00
N ASN A 83 -16.55 14.19 -14.22
CA ASN A 83 -15.59 14.83 -15.14
C ASN A 83 -15.18 13.91 -16.30
N VAL A 84 -16.15 13.27 -16.95
CA VAL A 84 -15.91 12.41 -18.12
C VAL A 84 -15.75 13.28 -19.36
N LYS A 85 -14.69 13.04 -20.14
CA LYS A 85 -14.41 13.75 -21.39
C LYS A 85 -14.45 12.77 -22.57
N ASN A 86 -14.98 13.22 -23.70
CA ASN A 86 -15.01 12.45 -24.95
C ASN A 86 -15.64 11.04 -24.83
N VAL A 87 -16.55 10.83 -23.86
CA VAL A 87 -17.20 9.52 -23.62
C VAL A 87 -16.19 8.38 -23.39
N MET A 88 -14.99 8.71 -22.89
CA MET A 88 -13.94 7.75 -22.57
C MET A 88 -13.51 7.91 -21.11
N PHE A 89 -13.11 6.79 -20.50
CA PHE A 89 -12.49 6.83 -19.18
C PHE A 89 -11.14 7.55 -19.25
N SER A 90 -10.91 8.39 -18.25
CA SER A 90 -9.60 8.97 -17.98
C SER A 90 -8.70 7.94 -17.30
N TYR A 91 -7.45 8.33 -17.03
CA TYR A 91 -6.48 7.48 -16.36
C TYR A 91 -7.06 6.79 -15.11
N ALA A 92 -6.74 5.51 -14.95
CA ALA A 92 -7.29 4.67 -13.89
C ALA A 92 -6.54 4.85 -12.57
N ASN A 93 -7.30 4.99 -11.49
CA ASN A 93 -6.84 4.94 -10.11
C ASN A 93 -7.22 3.58 -9.53
N ASP A 94 -6.23 2.70 -9.38
CA ASP A 94 -6.45 1.33 -8.90
C ASP A 94 -6.78 1.26 -7.40
N CYS A 95 -7.63 0.31 -7.03
CA CYS A 95 -8.05 0.05 -5.65
C CYS A 95 -6.95 -0.51 -4.73
N THR A 96 -5.80 -0.91 -5.27
CA THR A 96 -4.68 -1.46 -4.52
C THR A 96 -3.40 -0.69 -4.81
N GLY A 97 -2.68 -0.28 -3.76
CA GLY A 97 -1.33 0.27 -3.92
C GLY A 97 -0.32 -0.82 -4.29
N PHE A 98 0.83 -0.40 -4.83
CA PHE A 98 1.92 -1.31 -5.22
C PHE A 98 2.43 -2.21 -4.09
N PHE A 99 2.47 -1.68 -2.86
CA PHE A 99 2.93 -2.41 -1.67
C PHE A 99 1.93 -2.26 -0.55
N SER A 100 1.59 -3.38 0.10
CA SER A 100 0.79 -3.36 1.32
C SER A 100 1.63 -2.81 2.50
N PRO A 101 0.97 -2.32 3.57
CA PRO A 101 1.68 -1.90 4.78
C PRO A 101 2.58 -3.02 5.35
N ALA A 102 2.14 -4.27 5.28
CA ALA A 102 2.92 -5.42 5.74
C ALA A 102 4.21 -5.61 4.92
N ILE A 103 4.13 -5.48 3.59
CA ILE A 103 5.31 -5.58 2.72
C ILE A 103 6.29 -4.43 3.01
N TRP A 104 5.79 -3.21 3.24
CA TRP A 104 6.63 -2.07 3.63
C TRP A 104 7.39 -2.32 4.93
N MET A 105 6.71 -2.81 5.97
CA MET A 105 7.34 -3.12 7.26
C MET A 105 8.40 -4.22 7.11
N GLY A 106 8.12 -5.24 6.29
CA GLY A 106 9.10 -6.29 5.97
C GLY A 106 10.31 -5.74 5.24
N LEU A 107 10.10 -5.01 4.15
CA LEU A 107 11.18 -4.49 3.30
C LEU A 107 12.10 -3.53 4.06
N VAL A 108 11.54 -2.61 4.85
CA VAL A 108 12.33 -1.67 5.66
C VAL A 108 13.14 -2.41 6.71
N THR A 109 12.54 -3.38 7.41
CA THR A 109 13.24 -4.16 8.43
C THR A 109 14.37 -5.00 7.82
N SER A 110 14.11 -5.69 6.71
CA SER A 110 15.10 -6.47 5.99
C SER A 110 16.26 -5.60 5.49
N LEU A 111 15.97 -4.40 4.99
CA LEU A 111 17.01 -3.46 4.55
C LEU A 111 17.91 -3.03 5.72
N ILE A 112 17.34 -2.71 6.88
CA ILE A 112 18.10 -2.33 8.08
C ILE A 112 19.00 -3.49 8.53
N LEU A 113 18.46 -4.71 8.60
CA LEU A 113 19.25 -5.89 9.00
C LEU A 113 20.38 -6.17 8.01
N LEU A 114 20.14 -5.98 6.71
CA LEU A 114 21.16 -6.13 5.68
C LEU A 114 22.27 -5.09 5.82
N LEU A 115 21.94 -3.83 6.13
CA LEU A 115 22.93 -2.78 6.40
C LEU A 115 23.80 -3.11 7.61
N ILE A 116 23.19 -3.58 8.71
CA ILE A 116 23.93 -4.00 9.91
C ILE A 116 24.86 -5.18 9.59
N LEU A 117 24.36 -6.18 8.87
CA LEU A 117 25.13 -7.37 8.50
C LEU A 117 26.31 -7.00 7.60
N THR A 118 26.07 -6.20 6.56
CA THR A 118 27.13 -5.76 5.64
C THR A 118 28.18 -4.91 6.35
N TYR A 119 27.78 -4.04 7.28
CA TYR A 119 28.71 -3.31 8.13
C TYR A 119 29.54 -4.24 9.03
N GLY A 120 28.91 -5.23 9.65
CA GLY A 120 29.61 -6.24 10.46
C GLY A 120 30.64 -7.03 9.65
N ILE A 121 30.26 -7.49 8.45
CA ILE A 121 31.16 -8.19 7.54
C ILE A 121 32.30 -7.27 7.12
N HIS A 122 32.01 -6.02 6.74
CA HIS A 122 33.02 -5.03 6.37
C HIS A 122 34.06 -4.82 7.49
N MET A 123 33.63 -4.75 8.74
CA MET A 123 34.55 -4.64 9.89
C MET A 123 35.43 -5.88 10.04
N ILE A 124 34.87 -7.09 9.90
CA ILE A 124 35.62 -8.35 10.00
C ILE A 124 36.65 -8.46 8.86
N THR A 125 36.29 -8.07 7.64
CA THR A 125 37.21 -8.13 6.48
C THR A 125 38.38 -7.15 6.58
N ASN A 126 38.26 -6.10 7.41
CA ASN A 126 39.32 -5.11 7.62
C ASN A 126 40.21 -5.41 8.83
N LEU A 127 40.06 -6.57 9.49
CA LEU A 127 40.97 -6.99 10.55
C LEU A 127 42.35 -7.30 9.97
N THR A 128 43.35 -6.50 10.34
CA THR A 128 44.76 -6.76 10.04
C THR A 128 45.42 -7.53 11.18
N THR A 129 46.25 -8.51 10.86
CA THR A 129 47.08 -9.20 11.84
C THR A 129 48.24 -8.31 12.30
N ASN A 130 48.72 -8.51 13.53
CA ASN A 130 49.91 -7.84 14.01
C ASN A 130 51.11 -8.22 13.14
N SER A 131 51.90 -7.22 12.74
CA SER A 131 53.02 -7.41 11.80
C SER A 131 54.23 -8.10 12.45
N ARG A 132 54.39 -8.01 13.77
CA ARG A 132 55.50 -8.60 14.52
C ARG A 132 55.07 -8.95 15.94
N PHE A 133 55.66 -10.01 16.49
CA PHE A 133 55.58 -10.40 17.89
C PHE A 133 56.92 -10.12 18.57
N ASP A 134 56.91 -9.84 19.88
CA ASP A 134 58.15 -9.74 20.66
C ASP A 134 58.77 -11.13 20.79
N ASP A 135 59.99 -11.28 20.28
CA ASP A 135 60.78 -12.50 20.42
C ASP A 135 61.70 -12.35 21.64
N PRO A 136 61.60 -13.21 22.68
CA PRO A 136 62.44 -13.14 23.87
C PRO A 136 63.94 -13.33 23.60
N LYS A 137 64.33 -13.80 22.41
CA LYS A 137 65.74 -13.91 21.98
C LYS A 137 66.19 -12.77 21.06
N GLY A 138 65.27 -11.92 20.61
CA GLY A 138 65.54 -10.78 19.73
C GLY A 138 65.60 -9.45 20.49
N PRO A 139 66.03 -8.36 19.84
CA PRO A 139 65.91 -7.02 20.39
C PRO A 139 64.43 -6.71 20.65
N ALA A 140 64.12 -6.26 21.87
CA ALA A 140 62.77 -5.87 22.26
C ALA A 140 62.21 -4.81 21.31
N LEU A 141 60.91 -4.90 21.00
CA LEU A 141 60.22 -3.88 20.21
C LEU A 141 60.33 -2.52 20.93
N SER A 142 60.96 -1.55 20.26
CA SER A 142 60.99 -0.17 20.75
C SER A 142 59.61 0.46 20.53
N VAL A 143 58.85 0.60 21.61
CA VAL A 143 57.61 1.39 21.60
C VAL A 143 58.01 2.86 21.48
N PRO A 144 57.62 3.59 20.41
CA PRO A 144 57.85 5.02 20.38
C PRO A 144 57.04 5.65 21.51
N GLN A 145 57.72 6.18 22.54
CA GLN A 145 57.09 7.09 23.49
C GLN A 145 56.89 8.42 22.75
N SER A 146 55.78 8.56 22.05
CA SER A 146 55.27 9.89 21.73
C SER A 146 54.66 10.49 22.99
N GLU A 147 55.09 11.70 23.35
CA GLU A 147 54.36 12.62 24.22
C GLU A 147 52.87 12.73 23.85
#